data_AF-A0A7C3DHQ9-F1
#
_entry.id   AF-A0A7C3DHQ9-F1
#
_cell.length_a   1.000
_cell.length_b   1.000
_cell.length_c   1.000
_cell.angle_alpha   90.00
_cell.angle_beta   90.00
_cell.angle_gamma   90.00
#
_symmetry.space_group_name_H-M   'P 1'
#
loop_
_entity.id
_entity.type
_entity.pdbx_description
1 polymer ?
#
loop_
_entity_poly.entity_id
_entity_poly.type
_entity_poly.pdbx_seq_one_letter_code
_entity_poly.pdbx_strand_id
1 'polypeptide(L)'
;MKTVLRWGIVYLLLLTGLTALGHYNQQLNAKLTALQTLEADLRQKETRLLLQRYQLTAPLALRTWAEANGYIPMSLGRWVLPERSRP
;
A
#
# COMPACT_ATOMS: atom_id res chain seq x y z
N MET A 1 -17.01 58.91 19.16
CA MET A 1 -15.65 58.38 18.92
C MET A 1 -15.40 57.01 19.57
N LYS A 2 -15.82 56.75 20.83
CA LYS A 2 -15.62 55.45 21.51
C LYS A 2 -16.23 54.22 20.80
N THR A 3 -17.37 54.38 20.14
CA THR A 3 -18.10 53.27 19.50
C THR A 3 -17.39 52.74 18.25
N VAL A 4 -16.83 53.63 17.43
CA VAL A 4 -16.11 53.27 16.20
C VAL A 4 -14.84 52.49 16.53
N LEU A 5 -14.11 52.92 17.57
CA LEU A 5 -12.92 52.22 18.04
C LEU A 5 -13.24 50.80 18.55
N ARG A 6 -14.35 50.65 19.29
CA ARG A 6 -14.78 49.34 19.81
C ARG A 6 -15.13 48.36 18.70
N TRP A 7 -15.84 48.82 17.68
CA TRP A 7 -16.17 48.00 16.52
C TRP A 7 -14.95 47.69 15.64
N GLY A 8 -14.01 48.62 15.51
CA GLY A 8 -12.74 48.37 14.81
C GLY A 8 -11.91 47.25 15.45
N ILE A 9 -11.85 47.20 16.78
CA ILE A 9 -11.17 46.14 17.53
C ILE A 9 -11.86 44.79 17.32
N VAL A 10 -13.19 44.75 17.39
CA VAL A 10 -13.97 43.51 17.15
C VAL A 10 -13.73 43.00 15.73
N TYR A 11 -13.69 43.90 14.75
CA TYR A 11 -13.43 43.54 13.36
C TYR A 11 -12.01 42.98 13.16
N LEU A 12 -11.01 43.60 13.79
CA LEU A 12 -9.63 43.12 13.78
C LEU A 12 -9.50 41.74 14.45
N LEU A 13 -10.21 41.51 15.55
CA LEU A 13 -10.26 40.22 16.22
C LEU A 13 -10.90 39.13 15.35
N LEU A 14 -12.01 39.45 14.70
CA LEU A 14 -12.65 38.53 13.75
C LEU A 14 -11.74 38.22 12.57
N LEU A 15 -11.10 39.24 12.00
CA LEU A 15 -10.20 39.07 10.87
C LEU A 15 -9.00 38.18 11.24
N THR A 16 -8.33 38.48 12.36
CA THR A 16 -7.19 37.69 12.83
C THR A 16 -7.60 36.26 13.18
N GLY A 17 -8.76 36.08 13.82
CA GLY A 17 -9.33 34.75 14.09
C GLY A 17 -9.58 33.94 12.82
N LEU A 18 -10.21 34.55 11.81
CA LEU A 18 -10.49 33.89 10.53
C LEU A 18 -9.19 33.53 9.80
N THR A 19 -8.18 34.39 9.86
CA THR A 19 -6.88 34.17 9.22
C THR A 19 -6.12 33.03 9.90
N ALA A 20 -6.13 32.98 11.24
CA ALA A 20 -5.52 31.89 12.00
C ALA A 20 -6.19 30.54 11.72
N LEU A 21 -7.53 30.51 11.67
CA LEU A 21 -8.30 29.32 11.29
C LEU A 21 -7.98 28.88 9.86
N GLY A 22 -7.87 29.81 8.92
CA GLY A 22 -7.47 29.53 7.54
C GLY A 22 -6.08 28.88 7.46
N HIS A 23 -5.09 29.46 8.15
CA HIS A 23 -3.75 28.89 8.22
C HIS A 23 -3.72 27.49 8.85
N TYR A 24 -4.45 27.29 9.94
CA TYR A 24 -4.52 25.99 10.59
C TYR A 24 -5.15 24.93 9.67
N ASN A 25 -6.23 25.29 8.96
CA ASN A 25 -6.88 24.40 8.01
C ASN A 25 -5.99 24.06 6.81
N GLN A 26 -5.23 25.04 6.29
CA GLN A 26 -4.24 24.80 5.23
C GLN A 26 -3.15 23.83 5.70
N GLN A 27 -2.65 23.99 6.92
CA GLN A 27 -1.63 23.11 7.47
C GLN A 27 -2.15 21.68 7.65
N LEU A 28 -3.38 21.52 8.13
CA LEU A 28 -4.01 20.20 8.25
C LEU A 28 -4.22 19.54 6.89
N ASN A 29 -4.71 20.29 5.89
CA ASN A 29 -4.86 19.77 4.54
C ASN A 29 -3.52 19.35 3.93
N ALA A 30 -2.45 20.14 4.09
CA ALA A 30 -1.13 19.77 3.60
C ALA A 30 -0.63 18.46 4.23
N LYS A 31 -0.84 18.27 5.54
CA LYS A 31 -0.51 17.03 6.23
C LYS A 31 -1.36 15.85 5.74
N LEU A 32 -2.65 16.07 5.52
CA LEU A 32 -3.56 15.06 4.97
C LEU A 32 -3.13 14.63 3.57
N THR A 33 -2.81 15.57 2.69
CA THR A 33 -2.32 15.28 1.34
C THR A 33 -1.01 14.50 1.41
N ALA A 34 -0.08 14.89 2.28
CA ALA A 34 1.17 14.14 2.47
C ALA A 34 0.90 12.69 2.92
N LEU A 35 -0.01 12.47 3.87
CA LEU A 35 -0.39 11.13 4.32
C LEU A 35 -1.05 10.31 3.20
N GLN A 36 -1.94 10.91 2.42
CA GLN A 36 -2.58 10.26 1.27
C GLN A 36 -1.56 9.86 0.20
N THR A 37 -0.56 10.69 -0.07
CA THR A 37 0.51 10.34 -1.01
C THR A 37 1.38 9.19 -0.50
N LEU A 38 1.66 9.15 0.80
CA LEU A 38 2.38 8.03 1.42
C LEU A 38 1.56 6.74 1.37
N GLU A 39 0.26 6.81 1.63
CA GLU A 39 -0.63 5.66 1.54
C GLU A 39 -0.65 5.09 0.11
N ALA A 40 -0.76 5.96 -0.90
CA ALA A 40 -0.75 5.54 -2.31
C ALA A 40 0.58 4.86 -2.70
N ASP A 41 1.72 5.42 -2.28
CA ASP A 41 3.04 4.82 -2.55
C ASP A 41 3.20 3.46 -1.85
N LEU A 42 2.75 3.34 -0.59
CA LEU A 42 2.78 2.08 0.14
C LEU A 42 1.88 1.02 -0.51
N ARG A 43 0.67 1.40 -0.96
CA ARG A 43 -0.23 0.50 -1.70
C ARG A 43 0.37 0.00 -3.00
N GLN A 44 1.06 0.86 -3.73
CA GLN A 44 1.75 0.48 -4.97
C GLN A 44 2.90 -0.51 -4.68
N LYS A 45 3.66 -0.27 -3.61
CA LYS A 45 4.72 -1.19 -3.16
C LYS A 45 4.16 -2.54 -2.72
N GLU A 46 3.09 -2.55 -1.94
CA GLU A 46 2.38 -3.76 -1.52
C GLU A 46 1.94 -4.59 -2.74
N THR A 47 1.31 -3.94 -3.72
CA THR A 47 0.86 -4.59 -4.96
C THR A 47 2.03 -5.20 -5.74
N ARG A 48 3.15 -4.47 -5.86
CA ARG A 48 4.36 -4.98 -6.51
C ARG A 48 4.94 -6.19 -5.77
N LEU A 49 5.02 -6.13 -4.44
CA LEU A 49 5.53 -7.23 -3.61
C LEU A 49 4.61 -8.45 -3.68
N LEU A 50 3.29 -8.26 -3.70
CA LEU A 50 2.33 -9.34 -3.90
C LEU A 50 2.50 -10.00 -5.27
N LEU A 51 2.71 -9.22 -6.33
CA LEU A 51 2.97 -9.76 -7.66
C LEU A 51 4.29 -10.54 -7.71
N GLN A 52 5.35 -10.01 -7.10
CA GLN A 52 6.64 -10.72 -7.00
C GLN A 52 6.51 -12.01 -6.20
N ARG A 53 5.79 -11.98 -5.06
CA ARG A 53 5.51 -13.19 -4.28
C ARG A 53 4.73 -14.19 -5.12
N TYR A 54 3.70 -13.75 -5.84
CA TYR A 54 2.92 -14.61 -6.72
C TYR A 54 3.78 -15.25 -7.81
N GLN A 55 4.73 -14.53 -8.41
CA GLN A 55 5.67 -15.09 -9.39
C GLN A 55 6.57 -16.16 -8.77
N LEU A 56 7.09 -15.91 -7.55
CA LEU A 56 7.95 -16.86 -6.84
C LEU A 56 7.20 -18.09 -6.33
N THR A 57 5.96 -17.91 -5.88
CA THR A 57 5.10 -19.00 -5.39
C THR A 57 4.18 -19.55 -6.46
N ALA A 58 4.34 -19.12 -7.72
CA ALA A 58 3.50 -19.59 -8.80
C ALA A 58 3.64 -21.12 -8.88
N PRO A 59 2.54 -21.87 -9.00
CA PRO A 59 2.61 -23.34 -9.07
C PRO A 59 3.47 -23.83 -10.24
N LEU A 60 3.60 -23.02 -11.31
CA LEU A 60 4.54 -23.26 -12.40
C LEU A 60 6.01 -23.09 -11.97
N ALA A 61 6.35 -22.04 -11.23
CA ALA A 61 7.69 -21.84 -10.67
C ALA A 61 8.03 -22.94 -9.65
N LEU A 62 7.06 -23.34 -8.84
CA LEU A 62 7.20 -24.42 -7.88
C LEU A 62 7.44 -25.77 -8.58
N ARG A 63 6.72 -26.02 -9.69
CA ARG A 63 6.89 -27.22 -10.52
C ARG A 63 8.25 -27.26 -11.20
N THR A 64 8.68 -26.16 -11.80
CA THR A 64 9.99 -26.08 -12.47
C THR A 64 11.15 -26.21 -11.47
N TRP A 65 11.02 -25.62 -10.29
CA TRP A 65 11.95 -25.84 -9.18
C TRP A 65 11.98 -27.30 -8.73
N ALA A 66 10.82 -27.94 -8.57
CA ALA A 66 10.72 -29.34 -8.19
C ALA A 66 11.41 -30.24 -9.22
N GLU A 67 11.15 -30.02 -10.51
CA GLU A 67 11.77 -30.76 -11.62
C GLU A 67 13.29 -30.57 -11.66
N ALA A 68 13.79 -29.35 -11.44
CA ALA A 68 15.23 -29.06 -11.36
C ALA A 68 15.94 -29.71 -10.17
N ASN A 69 15.22 -29.98 -9.08
CA ASN A 69 15.74 -30.68 -7.89
C ASN A 69 15.48 -32.19 -7.91
N GLY A 70 15.01 -32.74 -9.04
CA GLY A 70 14.77 -34.18 -9.21
C GLY A 70 13.45 -34.69 -8.62
N TYR A 71 12.56 -33.80 -8.18
CA TYR A 71 11.22 -34.17 -7.74
C TYR A 71 10.28 -34.24 -8.95
N ILE A 72 9.75 -35.43 -9.24
CA ILE A 72 8.75 -35.63 -10.30
C ILE A 72 7.37 -35.25 -9.73
N PRO A 73 6.70 -34.19 -10.24
CA PRO A 73 5.38 -33.84 -9.75
C PRO A 73 4.39 -34.95 -10.09
N MET A 74 3.65 -35.44 -9.10
CA MET A 74 2.61 -36.48 -9.27
C MET A 74 1.60 -36.16 -10.38
N SER A 75 1.39 -34.87 -10.69
CA SER A 75 0.49 -34.39 -11.74
C SER A 75 0.91 -34.74 -13.18
N LEU A 76 2.17 -35.14 -13.40
CA LEU A 76 2.65 -35.61 -14.70
C LEU A 76 2.42 -37.10 -14.95
N GLY A 77 1.91 -37.85 -13.96
CA GLY A 77 1.55 -39.26 -14.12
C GLY A 77 2.72 -40.19 -14.49
N ARG A 78 3.97 -39.73 -14.40
CA ARG A 78 5.17 -40.56 -14.62
C ARG A 78 5.55 -41.28 -13.33
N TRP A 79 4.76 -42.30 -13.00
CA TRP A 79 5.16 -43.29 -12.02
C TRP A 79 6.11 -44.25 -12.72
N VAL A 80 7.38 -44.29 -12.28
CA VAL A 80 8.28 -45.38 -12.63
C VAL A 80 7.60 -46.64 -12.10
N LEU A 81 7.10 -47.50 -13.00
CA LEU A 81 6.57 -48.80 -12.60
C LEU A 81 7.70 -49.54 -11.88
N PRO A 82 7.56 -49.90 -10.60
CA PRO A 82 8.53 -50.79 -9.98
C PRO A 82 8.52 -52.09 -10.79
N GLU A 83 9.69 -52.54 -11.23
CA GLU A 83 9.84 -53.86 -11.84
C GLU A 83 9.23 -54.87 -10.87
N ARG A 84 8.06 -55.41 -11.23
CA ARG A 84 7.56 -56.62 -10.58
C ARG A 84 8.64 -57.66 -10.81
N SER A 85 9.38 -57.99 -9.75
CA SER A 85 10.02 -59.29 -9.60
C SER A 85 8.95 -60.33 -9.90
N ARG A 86 9.03 -60.90 -11.10
CA ARG A 86 8.19 -62.02 -11.53
C ARG A 86 8.43 -63.20 -10.57
N PRO A 87 7.40 -64.02 -10.33
CA PRO A 87 7.43 -65.10 -9.33
C PRO A 87 8.52 -66.15 -9.61
#